data_AF-A0A1F7XJY8-F1
#
_entry.id   AF-A0A1F7XJY8-F1
#
_cell.length_a   1.000
_cell.length_b   1.000
_cell.length_c   1.000
_cell.angle_alpha   90.00
_cell.angle_beta   90.00
_cell.angle_gamma   90.00
#
_symmetry.space_group_name_H-M   'P 1'
#
loop_
_entity.id
_entity.type
_entity.pdbx_description
1 polymer ?
#
loop_
_entity_poly.entity_id
_entity_poly.type
_entity_poly.pdbx_seq_one_letter_code
_entity_poly.pdbx_strand_id
1 'polypeptide(L)'
;MKYLVPILIAIIIILVAALSFGIGKFGFSLKKPETTSPQTSLNSPTLTPTTPAKNTKKVTGGGILSFPKYELSVPDDWQDTRESSGADDEKIILTKGAYQISITQGGFGGAVCLYPGDADTEGPSARYDAFKEITIQSSDLFRRSWTGEELSSSGFGICHKTQYGWGAPTLYGHIAYITPAGKTKTMLDEMDSILSSLKKI
;
A
#
# COMPACT_ATOMS: atom_id res chain seq x y z
N MET A 1 18.29 -45.36 2.70
CA MET A 1 17.30 -44.28 2.54
C MET A 1 16.28 -44.16 3.70
N LYS A 2 15.99 -45.21 4.50
CA LYS A 2 15.00 -45.15 5.60
C LYS A 2 15.30 -44.18 6.75
N TYR A 3 16.55 -43.75 6.94
CA TYR A 3 16.94 -42.87 8.06
C TYR A 3 17.33 -41.45 7.63
N LEU A 4 17.23 -41.13 6.34
CA LEU A 4 17.70 -39.84 5.81
C LEU A 4 16.74 -38.69 6.16
N VAL A 5 15.44 -38.97 6.17
CA VAL A 5 14.37 -38.03 6.54
C VAL A 5 14.40 -37.65 8.04
N PRO A 6 14.49 -38.60 9.00
CA PRO A 6 14.55 -38.22 10.42
C PRO A 6 15.84 -37.47 10.80
N ILE A 7 16.97 -37.75 10.15
CA ILE A 7 18.24 -37.04 10.37
C ILE A 7 18.14 -35.58 9.88
N LEU A 8 17.49 -35.34 8.73
CA LEU A 8 17.30 -34.00 8.19
C LEU A 8 16.41 -33.12 9.09
N ILE A 9 15.36 -33.72 9.65
CA ILE A 9 14.46 -33.03 10.60
C ILE A 9 15.21 -32.63 11.88
N ALA A 10 16.06 -33.52 12.42
CA ALA A 10 16.86 -33.22 13.60
C ALA A 10 17.84 -32.05 13.36
N ILE A 11 18.47 -31.98 12.18
CA ILE A 11 19.39 -30.89 11.82
C ILE A 11 18.66 -29.55 11.71
N ILE A 12 17.46 -29.52 11.13
CA ILE A 12 16.66 -28.29 11.02
C ILE A 12 16.27 -27.76 12.41
N ILE A 13 15.86 -28.63 13.33
CA ILE A 13 15.49 -28.23 14.69
C ILE A 13 16.70 -27.63 15.43
N ILE A 14 17.89 -28.22 15.27
CA ILE A 14 19.13 -27.71 15.87
C ILE A 14 19.52 -26.34 15.28
N LEU A 15 19.37 -26.14 13.98
CA LEU A 15 19.67 -24.87 13.31
C LEU A 15 18.73 -23.74 13.75
N VAL A 16 17.44 -24.00 13.90
CA VAL A 16 16.46 -23.01 14.37
C VAL A 16 16.71 -22.64 15.84
N ALA A 17 17.09 -23.61 16.67
CA ALA A 17 17.45 -23.36 18.07
C ALA A 17 18.73 -22.51 18.19
N ALA A 18 19.74 -22.75 17.36
CA ALA A 18 20.99 -21.98 17.35
C ALA A 18 20.78 -20.52 16.88
N LEU A 19 19.96 -20.30 15.85
CA LEU A 19 19.63 -18.94 15.37
C LEU A 19 18.84 -18.13 16.43
N SER A 20 17.93 -18.78 17.15
CA SER A 20 17.16 -18.15 18.23
C SER A 20 18.03 -17.75 19.43
N PHE A 21 19.08 -18.53 19.72
CA PHE A 21 20.02 -18.21 20.82
C PHE A 21 21.02 -17.10 20.46
N GLY A 22 21.38 -16.94 19.19
CA GLY A 22 22.32 -15.92 18.72
C GLY A 22 21.78 -14.48 18.77
N ILE A 23 20.48 -14.29 18.48
CA ILE A 23 19.85 -12.96 18.47
C ILE A 23 19.61 -12.42 19.89
N GLY A 24 19.56 -13.29 20.91
CA GLY A 24 19.35 -12.89 22.31
C GLY A 24 20.60 -12.34 23.02
N LYS A 25 21.81 -12.50 22.47
CA LYS A 25 23.06 -12.12 23.16
C LYS A 25 23.80 -10.89 22.61
N PHE A 26 23.39 -10.34 21.46
CA PHE A 26 23.94 -9.07 20.96
C PHE A 26 23.02 -7.92 21.38
N GLY A 27 23.35 -7.32 22.53
CA GLY A 27 22.66 -6.18 23.10
C GLY A 27 22.75 -4.96 22.18
N PHE A 28 21.61 -4.56 21.61
CA PHE A 28 21.46 -3.25 21.02
C PHE A 28 21.29 -2.21 22.15
N SER A 29 22.19 -1.23 22.16
CA SER A 29 22.18 -0.11 23.09
C SER A 29 21.05 0.85 22.73
N LEU A 30 20.04 0.97 23.59
CA LEU A 30 18.94 1.93 23.44
C LEU A 30 19.45 3.34 23.75
N LYS A 31 19.62 4.16 22.71
CA LYS A 31 19.76 5.61 22.89
C LYS A 31 18.35 6.20 23.11
N LYS A 32 18.16 6.85 24.25
CA LYS A 32 16.94 7.54 24.70
C LYS A 32 16.44 8.53 23.62
N PRO A 33 15.14 8.58 23.28
CA PRO A 33 14.63 9.60 22.36
C PRO A 33 14.52 10.96 23.07
N GLU A 34 15.07 12.00 22.45
CA GLU A 34 14.75 13.38 22.74
C GLU A 34 13.32 13.69 22.26
N THR A 35 12.57 14.36 23.11
CA THR A 35 11.22 14.85 22.85
C THR A 35 11.27 16.02 21.88
N THR A 36 10.99 15.78 20.59
CA THR A 36 10.64 16.84 19.63
C THR A 36 9.13 16.98 19.57
N SER A 37 8.67 18.19 19.90
CA SER A 37 7.27 18.62 19.85
C SER A 37 6.66 18.43 18.45
N PRO A 38 5.38 18.03 18.31
CA PRO A 38 4.73 17.93 17.02
C PRO A 38 4.61 19.31 16.35
N GLN A 39 5.15 19.41 15.13
CA GLN A 39 4.96 20.57 14.27
C GLN A 39 3.59 20.44 13.59
N THR A 40 2.60 21.13 14.13
CA THR A 40 1.31 21.35 13.46
C THR A 40 1.56 22.25 12.25
N SER A 41 1.52 21.68 11.05
CA SER A 41 1.51 22.43 9.79
C SER A 41 0.18 23.17 9.66
N LEU A 42 0.18 24.46 9.97
CA LEU A 42 -0.90 25.40 9.63
C LEU A 42 -0.97 25.56 8.11
N ASN A 43 -2.11 25.15 7.53
CA ASN A 43 -2.46 25.41 6.14
C ASN A 43 -2.46 26.93 5.88
N SER A 44 -1.56 27.37 5.00
CA SER A 44 -1.66 28.66 4.31
C SER A 44 -2.16 28.38 2.89
N PRO A 45 -3.13 29.13 2.34
CA PRO A 45 -3.62 28.91 0.98
C PRO A 45 -2.56 29.37 -0.03
N THR A 46 -1.76 28.44 -0.52
CA THR A 46 -0.91 28.66 -1.69
C THR A 46 -1.79 28.62 -2.94
N LEU A 47 -1.82 29.73 -3.68
CA LEU A 47 -2.42 29.79 -5.02
C LEU A 47 -1.72 28.76 -5.92
N THR A 48 -2.45 27.72 -6.32
CA THR A 48 -1.95 26.65 -7.17
C THR A 48 -1.61 27.22 -8.56
N PRO A 49 -0.38 27.03 -9.08
CA PRO A 49 -0.12 27.26 -10.49
C PRO A 49 -0.93 26.26 -11.31
N THR A 50 -1.76 26.75 -12.23
CA THR A 50 -2.51 25.94 -13.19
C THR A 50 -1.54 25.28 -14.15
N THR A 51 -1.07 24.08 -13.80
CA THR A 51 -0.41 23.17 -14.75
C THR A 51 -1.39 22.91 -15.91
N PRO A 52 -0.94 22.94 -17.18
CA PRO A 52 -1.79 22.63 -18.32
C PRO A 52 -2.51 21.30 -18.11
N ALA A 53 -3.83 21.27 -18.30
CA ALA A 53 -4.63 20.06 -18.17
C ALA A 53 -4.09 19.01 -19.15
N LYS A 54 -3.51 17.95 -18.60
CA LYS A 54 -2.99 16.82 -19.37
C LYS A 54 -4.17 16.02 -19.89
N ASN A 55 -4.10 15.55 -21.13
CA ASN A 55 -5.14 14.67 -21.66
C ASN A 55 -5.19 13.38 -20.84
N THR A 56 -6.40 12.88 -20.61
CA THR A 56 -6.66 11.68 -19.81
C THR A 56 -7.60 10.73 -20.55
N LYS A 57 -7.35 9.43 -20.41
CA LYS A 57 -8.22 8.33 -20.80
C LYS A 57 -8.97 7.77 -19.60
N LYS A 58 -10.07 7.07 -19.88
CA LYS A 58 -10.82 6.31 -18.87
C LYS A 58 -10.34 4.87 -18.82
N VAL A 59 -10.00 4.39 -17.63
CA VAL A 59 -9.72 2.97 -17.37
C VAL A 59 -10.80 2.44 -16.43
N THR A 60 -11.52 1.41 -16.83
CA THR A 60 -12.59 0.78 -16.04
C THR A 60 -12.14 -0.53 -15.44
N GLY A 61 -12.71 -0.94 -14.31
CA GLY A 61 -12.40 -2.23 -13.69
C GLY A 61 -13.51 -2.75 -12.81
N GLY A 62 -13.31 -3.96 -12.34
CA GLY A 62 -14.18 -4.66 -11.40
C GLY A 62 -15.52 -5.11 -11.92
N GLY A 63 -16.48 -5.29 -11.00
CA GLY A 63 -17.69 -6.06 -11.26
C GLY A 63 -17.47 -7.57 -11.20
N ILE A 64 -16.41 -8.01 -10.51
CA ILE A 64 -16.09 -9.40 -10.22
C ILE A 64 -16.28 -9.64 -8.72
N LEU A 65 -16.80 -10.82 -8.36
CA LEU A 65 -17.20 -11.15 -6.99
C LEU A 65 -18.13 -10.08 -6.38
N SER A 66 -17.75 -9.53 -5.22
CA SER A 66 -18.48 -8.46 -4.52
C SER A 66 -17.91 -7.06 -4.78
N PHE A 67 -16.86 -6.95 -5.61
CA PHE A 67 -16.27 -5.66 -5.92
C PHE A 67 -17.15 -4.90 -6.92
N PRO A 68 -17.44 -3.61 -6.66
CA PRO A 68 -18.21 -2.80 -7.59
C PRO A 68 -17.39 -2.55 -8.86
N LYS A 69 -18.10 -2.20 -9.94
CA LYS A 69 -17.45 -1.60 -11.10
C LYS A 69 -16.96 -0.20 -10.75
N TYR A 70 -15.85 0.20 -11.34
CA TYR A 70 -15.29 1.53 -11.16
C TYR A 70 -14.66 2.05 -12.45
N GLU A 71 -14.44 3.36 -12.49
CA GLU A 71 -13.65 4.05 -13.49
C GLU A 71 -12.54 4.91 -12.84
N LEU A 72 -11.44 5.09 -13.56
CA LEU A 72 -10.31 5.98 -13.26
C LEU A 72 -10.06 6.90 -14.44
N SER A 73 -9.70 8.16 -14.16
CA SER A 73 -9.11 9.09 -15.12
C SER A 73 -7.59 8.97 -15.04
N VAL A 74 -6.98 8.50 -16.12
CA VAL A 74 -5.55 8.18 -16.19
C VAL A 74 -4.92 9.04 -17.28
N PRO A 75 -3.80 9.74 -17.04
CA PRO A 75 -3.12 10.48 -18.09
C PRO A 75 -2.71 9.58 -19.27
N ASP A 76 -2.77 10.10 -20.49
CA ASP A 76 -2.57 9.31 -21.71
C ASP A 76 -1.17 8.69 -21.86
N ASP A 77 -0.17 9.23 -21.15
CA ASP A 77 1.21 8.72 -21.13
C ASP A 77 1.43 7.56 -20.15
N TRP A 78 0.40 7.13 -19.42
CA TRP A 78 0.43 5.90 -18.64
C TRP A 78 -0.06 4.72 -19.49
N GLN A 79 0.65 3.61 -19.40
CA GLN A 79 0.24 2.35 -20.02
C GLN A 79 -0.68 1.59 -19.06
N ASP A 80 -1.77 1.04 -19.58
CA ASP A 80 -2.67 0.16 -18.84
C ASP A 80 -2.57 -1.28 -19.36
N THR A 81 -2.39 -2.23 -18.46
CA THR A 81 -2.42 -3.66 -18.75
C THR A 81 -3.38 -4.36 -17.78
N ARG A 82 -3.87 -5.53 -18.20
CA ARG A 82 -4.71 -6.40 -17.39
C ARG A 82 -4.11 -7.79 -17.28
N GLU A 83 -4.14 -8.33 -16.08
CA GLU A 83 -3.83 -9.72 -15.79
C GLU A 83 -5.07 -10.37 -15.17
N SER A 84 -5.37 -11.61 -15.55
CA SER A 84 -6.45 -12.42 -14.99
C SER A 84 -6.10 -13.90 -15.19
N SER A 85 -6.39 -14.71 -14.19
CA SER A 85 -6.16 -16.16 -14.16
C SER A 85 -7.46 -16.95 -14.31
N GLY A 86 -8.62 -16.28 -14.34
CA GLY A 86 -9.95 -16.87 -14.38
C GLY A 86 -11.08 -15.83 -14.23
N ALA A 87 -12.31 -16.29 -14.04
CA ALA A 87 -13.48 -15.42 -13.95
C ALA A 87 -13.58 -14.65 -12.61
N ASP A 88 -12.85 -15.10 -11.59
CA ASP A 88 -12.93 -14.61 -10.21
C ASP A 88 -11.76 -13.71 -9.80
N ASP A 89 -10.85 -13.38 -10.74
CA ASP A 89 -9.73 -12.48 -10.52
C ASP A 89 -9.53 -11.49 -11.67
N GLU A 90 -9.17 -10.26 -11.30
CA GLU A 90 -8.72 -9.23 -12.23
C GLU A 90 -7.63 -8.40 -11.55
N LYS A 91 -6.59 -8.07 -12.29
CA LYS A 91 -5.58 -7.11 -11.89
C LYS A 91 -5.37 -6.08 -12.98
N ILE A 92 -5.72 -4.83 -12.69
CA ILE A 92 -5.39 -3.70 -13.54
C ILE A 92 -4.05 -3.14 -13.08
N ILE A 93 -3.16 -2.88 -14.03
CA ILE A 93 -1.84 -2.33 -13.80
C ILE A 93 -1.68 -1.08 -14.66
N LEU A 94 -1.46 0.06 -14.01
CA LEU A 94 -1.14 1.33 -14.66
C LEU A 94 0.34 1.59 -14.45
N THR A 95 1.09 1.87 -15.52
CA THR A 95 2.54 2.10 -15.45
C THR A 95 2.97 3.36 -16.18
N LYS A 96 4.01 4.01 -15.64
CA LYS A 96 4.75 5.10 -16.29
C LYS A 96 6.21 4.99 -15.92
N GLY A 97 7.02 4.46 -16.82
CA GLY A 97 8.39 4.07 -16.50
C GLY A 97 8.42 3.05 -15.36
N ALA A 98 9.13 3.35 -14.28
CA ALA A 98 9.24 2.48 -13.10
C ALA A 98 8.13 2.71 -12.04
N TYR A 99 7.19 3.62 -12.28
CA TYR A 99 6.06 3.85 -11.40
C TYR A 99 4.90 2.95 -11.80
N GLN A 100 4.24 2.37 -10.81
CA GLN A 100 3.11 1.47 -11.02
C GLN A 100 2.02 1.68 -9.97
N ILE A 101 0.77 1.71 -10.44
CA ILE A 101 -0.43 1.53 -9.62
C ILE A 101 -1.04 0.19 -10.02
N SER A 102 -1.33 -0.68 -9.07
CA SER A 102 -2.11 -1.90 -9.34
C SER A 102 -3.36 -1.95 -8.49
N ILE A 103 -4.46 -2.39 -9.09
CA ILE A 103 -5.72 -2.72 -8.40
C ILE A 103 -6.02 -4.18 -8.70
N THR A 104 -5.92 -5.02 -7.68
CA THR A 104 -6.17 -6.47 -7.79
C THR A 104 -7.46 -6.84 -7.07
N GLN A 105 -8.34 -7.53 -7.77
CA GLN A 105 -9.58 -8.11 -7.25
C GLN A 105 -9.48 -9.62 -7.25
N GLY A 106 -10.03 -10.23 -6.20
CA GLY A 106 -9.99 -11.67 -5.96
C GLY A 106 -10.37 -11.99 -4.52
N GLY A 107 -10.30 -13.28 -4.17
CA GLY A 107 -10.56 -13.74 -2.80
C GLY A 107 -9.44 -13.34 -1.84
N PHE A 108 -9.52 -12.14 -1.26
CA PHE A 108 -8.57 -11.64 -0.26
C PHE A 108 -9.16 -11.69 1.15
N GLY A 109 -8.35 -12.14 2.11
CA GLY A 109 -8.59 -11.85 3.52
C GLY A 109 -8.36 -10.37 3.82
N GLY A 110 -9.07 -9.84 4.81
CA GLY A 110 -8.88 -8.48 5.30
C GLY A 110 -7.71 -8.37 6.28
N ALA A 111 -7.06 -7.21 6.31
CA ALA A 111 -6.07 -6.83 7.29
C ALA A 111 -6.33 -5.42 7.81
N VAL A 112 -6.12 -5.21 9.10
CA VAL A 112 -6.23 -3.88 9.72
C VAL A 112 -4.97 -3.07 9.40
N CYS A 113 -5.14 -1.81 9.03
CA CYS A 113 -4.03 -0.88 8.90
C CYS A 113 -3.84 -0.11 10.21
N LEU A 114 -2.69 -0.30 10.85
CA LEU A 114 -2.34 0.32 12.12
C LEU A 114 -1.37 1.48 11.91
N TYR A 115 -1.61 2.56 12.63
CA TYR A 115 -0.82 3.79 12.60
C TYR A 115 -0.26 4.09 13.99
N PRO A 116 0.63 5.10 14.14
CA PRO A 116 1.19 5.44 15.45
C PRO A 116 0.10 5.77 16.47
N GLY A 117 0.14 5.08 17.62
CA GLY A 117 -0.87 5.20 18.68
C GLY A 117 -1.97 4.14 18.65
N ASP A 118 -2.14 3.43 17.52
CA ASP A 118 -3.09 2.32 17.45
C ASP A 118 -2.57 1.11 18.20
N ALA A 119 -3.43 0.52 19.03
CA ALA A 119 -3.16 -0.72 19.74
C ALA A 119 -2.95 -1.87 18.77
N ASP A 120 -2.15 -2.87 19.19
CA ASP A 120 -2.06 -4.12 18.44
C ASP A 120 -3.43 -4.82 18.41
N THR A 121 -3.73 -5.45 17.28
CA THR A 121 -4.96 -6.22 17.09
C THR A 121 -4.58 -7.67 16.86
N GLU A 122 -5.43 -8.59 17.33
CA GLU A 122 -5.33 -9.98 16.93
C GLU A 122 -5.73 -10.13 15.45
N GLY A 123 -5.07 -11.03 14.73
CA GLY A 123 -5.30 -11.29 13.31
C GLY A 123 -4.39 -10.51 12.35
N PRO A 124 -4.64 -10.59 11.03
CA PRO A 124 -3.81 -9.92 10.03
C PRO A 124 -3.84 -8.39 10.19
N SER A 125 -2.67 -7.79 10.32
CA SER A 125 -2.52 -6.35 10.35
C SER A 125 -1.23 -5.91 9.65
N ALA A 126 -1.23 -4.66 9.16
CA ALA A 126 -0.06 -4.00 8.62
C ALA A 126 0.15 -2.69 9.39
N ARG A 127 1.36 -2.47 9.90
CA ARG A 127 1.72 -1.26 10.65
C ARG A 127 2.50 -0.29 9.76
N TYR A 128 2.09 0.96 9.77
CA TYR A 128 2.70 2.05 9.02
C TYR A 128 3.10 3.18 9.97
N ASP A 129 4.16 3.91 9.61
CA ASP A 129 4.65 5.04 10.40
C ASP A 129 3.95 6.34 10.03
N ALA A 130 3.57 6.46 8.75
CA ALA A 130 2.96 7.66 8.21
C ALA A 130 2.02 7.34 7.04
N PHE A 131 1.18 8.33 6.72
CA PHE A 131 0.24 8.24 5.62
C PHE A 131 -0.06 9.61 5.03
N LYS A 132 -0.62 9.60 3.81
CA LYS A 132 -1.28 10.73 3.17
C LYS A 132 -2.72 10.32 2.86
N GLU A 133 -3.67 11.13 3.29
CA GLU A 133 -5.09 10.89 2.99
C GLU A 133 -5.43 11.30 1.56
N ILE A 134 -6.28 10.51 0.93
CA ILE A 134 -6.76 10.69 -0.45
C ILE A 134 -8.27 10.47 -0.40
N THR A 135 -9.04 11.49 -0.78
CA THR A 135 -10.48 11.35 -0.97
C THR A 135 -10.74 11.05 -2.45
N ILE A 136 -11.48 9.99 -2.72
CA ILE A 136 -11.83 9.63 -4.11
C ILE A 136 -13.14 10.32 -4.54
N GLN A 137 -13.48 10.29 -5.84
CA GLN A 137 -14.71 10.89 -6.34
C GLN A 137 -15.98 10.27 -5.74
N SER A 138 -15.93 8.99 -5.35
CA SER A 138 -17.03 8.34 -4.62
C SER A 138 -17.10 8.69 -3.13
N SER A 139 -16.31 9.67 -2.66
CA SER A 139 -16.25 10.15 -1.28
C SER A 139 -15.71 9.14 -0.25
N ASP A 140 -15.22 7.98 -0.70
CA ASP A 140 -14.46 7.08 0.17
C ASP A 140 -13.11 7.72 0.54
N LEU A 141 -12.65 7.46 1.76
CA LEU A 141 -11.37 7.97 2.27
C LEU A 141 -10.32 6.87 2.24
N PHE A 142 -9.24 7.12 1.51
CA PHE A 142 -8.07 6.26 1.44
C PHE A 142 -6.87 6.87 2.15
N ARG A 143 -5.92 6.02 2.54
CA ARG A 143 -4.60 6.39 3.03
C ARG A 143 -3.53 5.68 2.21
N ARG A 144 -2.72 6.45 1.50
CA ARG A 144 -1.44 5.96 1.01
C ARG A 144 -0.49 5.87 2.20
N SER A 145 -0.07 4.67 2.56
CA SER A 145 0.61 4.38 3.82
C SER A 145 2.01 3.81 3.58
N TRP A 146 2.97 4.19 4.43
CA TRP A 146 4.37 3.77 4.34
C TRP A 146 5.07 3.69 5.71
N THR A 147 6.25 3.07 5.71
CA THR A 147 7.15 2.95 6.86
C THR A 147 8.43 3.72 6.55
N GLY A 148 8.99 4.42 7.54
CA GLY A 148 10.13 5.32 7.36
C GLY A 148 9.80 6.58 6.55
N GLU A 149 10.77 7.05 5.76
CA GLU A 149 10.64 8.28 4.98
C GLU A 149 9.88 8.06 3.66
N GLU A 150 8.95 8.97 3.34
CA GLU A 150 8.06 8.84 2.17
C GLU A 150 8.87 8.67 0.88
N LEU A 151 9.89 9.50 0.67
CA LEU A 151 10.67 9.52 -0.57
C LEU A 151 11.70 8.38 -0.69
N SER A 152 12.00 7.66 0.40
CA SER A 152 12.80 6.43 0.33
C SER A 152 11.96 5.15 0.21
N SER A 153 10.67 5.16 0.55
CA SER A 153 9.83 3.96 0.46
C SER A 153 9.63 3.45 -0.98
N SER A 154 9.91 2.18 -1.29
CA SER A 154 9.69 1.64 -2.64
C SER A 154 8.25 1.19 -2.90
N GLY A 155 7.45 1.01 -1.84
CA GLY A 155 6.07 0.55 -1.93
C GLY A 155 5.14 1.30 -1.00
N PHE A 156 3.89 1.41 -1.38
CA PHE A 156 2.84 1.98 -0.54
C PHE A 156 1.61 1.09 -0.55
N GLY A 157 1.12 0.77 0.65
CA GLY A 157 -0.18 0.16 0.83
C GLY A 157 -1.27 1.23 0.80
N ILE A 158 -2.39 0.94 0.16
CA ILE A 158 -3.58 1.79 0.21
C ILE A 158 -4.59 1.18 1.18
N CYS A 159 -4.88 1.91 2.25
CA CYS A 159 -5.86 1.53 3.25
C CYS A 159 -7.16 2.33 3.04
N HIS A 160 -8.29 1.71 3.27
CA HIS A 160 -9.63 2.31 3.13
C HIS A 160 -10.26 2.51 4.51
N LYS A 161 -10.83 3.69 4.76
CA LYS A 161 -11.63 3.95 5.95
C LYS A 161 -13.02 3.33 5.79
N THR A 162 -13.37 2.45 6.73
CA THR A 162 -14.73 1.94 6.90
C THR A 162 -15.25 2.31 8.29
N GLN A 163 -16.49 1.90 8.60
CA GLN A 163 -17.03 1.98 9.95
C GLN A 163 -16.18 1.23 11.00
N TYR A 164 -15.40 0.23 10.57
CA TYR A 164 -14.55 -0.59 11.45
C TYR A 164 -13.12 -0.06 11.59
N GLY A 165 -12.79 1.09 11.00
CA GLY A 165 -11.43 1.62 10.99
C GLY A 165 -10.77 1.54 9.62
N TRP A 166 -9.46 1.61 9.61
CA TRP A 166 -8.64 1.56 8.39
C TRP A 166 -8.24 0.13 8.08
N GLY A 167 -8.43 -0.31 6.83
CA GLY A 167 -8.07 -1.67 6.44
C GLY A 167 -7.79 -1.83 4.96
N ALA A 168 -7.24 -2.98 4.62
CA ALA A 168 -7.04 -3.46 3.25
C ALA A 168 -7.60 -4.90 3.12
N PRO A 169 -8.04 -5.35 1.93
CA PRO A 169 -8.16 -4.58 0.70
C PRO A 169 -9.21 -3.45 0.81
N THR A 170 -9.21 -2.57 -0.18
CA THR A 170 -10.26 -1.54 -0.31
C THR A 170 -11.56 -2.15 -0.83
N LEU A 171 -12.63 -1.34 -0.86
CA LEU A 171 -13.89 -1.75 -1.50
C LEU A 171 -13.72 -2.05 -3.01
N TYR A 172 -12.63 -1.64 -3.63
CA TYR A 172 -12.35 -1.80 -5.06
C TYR A 172 -11.26 -2.84 -5.36
N GLY A 173 -10.72 -3.49 -4.33
CA GLY A 173 -9.62 -4.46 -4.43
C GLY A 173 -8.41 -4.07 -3.60
N HIS A 174 -7.37 -4.89 -3.66
CA HIS A 174 -6.06 -4.57 -3.11
C HIS A 174 -5.38 -3.56 -4.03
N ILE A 175 -5.14 -2.35 -3.52
CA ILE A 175 -4.48 -1.28 -4.26
C ILE A 175 -3.08 -1.09 -3.70
N ALA A 176 -2.08 -1.06 -4.57
CA ALA A 176 -0.68 -0.87 -4.20
C ALA A 176 0.02 0.06 -5.18
N TYR A 177 0.93 0.88 -4.65
CA TYR A 177 1.86 1.65 -5.45
C TYR A 177 3.24 1.01 -5.37
N ILE A 178 3.89 0.85 -6.52
CA ILE A 178 5.30 0.48 -6.63
C ILE A 178 6.02 1.65 -7.27
N THR A 179 7.15 2.04 -6.69
CA THR A 179 7.87 3.24 -7.08
C THR A 179 9.38 3.01 -7.09
N PRO A 180 10.15 3.69 -7.95
CA PRO A 180 11.60 3.57 -7.97
C PRO A 180 12.24 4.23 -6.74
N ALA A 181 13.48 3.82 -6.44
CA ALA A 181 14.34 4.58 -5.52
C ALA A 181 14.59 5.98 -6.10
N GLY A 182 14.56 7.02 -5.25
CA GLY A 182 14.75 8.42 -5.69
C GLY A 182 13.54 9.03 -6.41
N LYS A 183 12.33 8.50 -6.19
CA LYS A 183 11.09 9.08 -6.71
C LYS A 183 10.87 10.53 -6.29
N THR A 184 10.10 11.25 -7.10
CA THR A 184 9.75 12.65 -6.83
C THR A 184 8.40 12.77 -6.17
N LYS A 185 8.20 13.83 -5.38
CA LYS A 185 6.89 14.15 -4.80
C LYS A 185 5.85 14.39 -5.90
N THR A 186 6.23 15.07 -6.98
CA THR A 186 5.37 15.31 -8.14
C THR A 186 4.81 14.02 -8.74
N MET A 187 5.60 12.96 -8.87
CA MET A 187 5.07 11.69 -9.39
C MET A 187 4.15 10.99 -8.39
N LEU A 188 4.42 11.09 -7.09
CA LEU A 188 3.50 10.58 -6.08
C LEU A 188 2.17 11.35 -6.09
N ASP A 189 2.21 12.67 -6.28
CA ASP A 189 1.00 13.49 -6.40
C ASP A 189 0.23 13.18 -7.70
N GLU A 190 0.92 12.85 -8.81
CA GLU A 190 0.27 12.36 -10.04
C GLU A 190 -0.42 11.01 -9.80
N MET A 191 0.22 10.07 -9.09
CA MET A 191 -0.39 8.79 -8.71
C MET A 191 -1.59 8.97 -7.78
N ASP A 192 -1.46 9.84 -6.78
CA ASP A 192 -2.55 10.19 -5.86
C ASP A 192 -3.71 10.83 -6.63
N SER A 193 -3.43 11.66 -7.63
CA SER A 193 -4.45 12.25 -8.52
C SER A 193 -5.19 11.19 -9.32
N ILE A 194 -4.49 10.20 -9.89
CA ILE A 194 -5.13 9.07 -10.58
C ILE A 194 -6.05 8.33 -9.61
N LEU A 195 -5.59 7.98 -8.42
CA LEU A 195 -6.41 7.26 -7.44
C LEU A 195 -7.59 8.12 -6.93
N SER A 196 -7.40 9.42 -6.74
CA SER A 196 -8.49 10.34 -6.34
C SER A 196 -9.60 10.41 -7.38
N SER A 197 -9.29 10.13 -8.65
CA SER A 197 -10.29 10.07 -9.73
C SER A 197 -11.16 8.82 -9.69
N LEU A 198 -10.83 7.84 -8.83
CA LEU A 198 -11.58 6.59 -8.73
C LEU A 198 -13.04 6.87 -8.40
N LYS A 199 -13.92 6.32 -9.22
CA LYS A 199 -15.35 6.48 -9.10
C LYS A 199 -16.06 5.17 -9.32
N LYS A 200 -16.92 4.79 -8.40
CA LYS A 200 -17.89 3.71 -8.57
C LYS A 200 -18.88 4.03 -9.69
N ILE A 201 -19.13 3.07 -10.57
CA ILE A 201 -20.07 3.19 -11.71
C ILE A 201 -21.14 2.09 -11.69
#